data_AF-A0A7C4B369-F1
#
_entry.id   AF-A0A7C4B369-F1
#
_cell.length_a   1.000
_cell.length_b   1.000
_cell.length_c   1.000
_cell.angle_alpha   90.00
_cell.angle_beta   90.00
_cell.angle_gamma   90.00
#
_symmetry.space_group_name_H-M   'P 1'
#
loop_
_entity.id
_entity.type
_entity.pdbx_description
1 polymer ?
#
loop_
_entity_poly.entity_id
_entity_poly.type
_entity_poly.pdbx_seq_one_letter_code
_entity_poly.pdbx_strand_id
1 'polypeptide(L)'
;MKEFLGGVSLQLPVYIAAAGRILEKGGKNLKPAGGYYMRIGDGYAQSEEEIDKEARMSGLSVDDVEALSALSAVGEDGNFQAIDLSLTKNGALNGKQKSKFFSAGELKAILERADALIREAAEMIYSGDTSISPVCGINGADACGYCDYGSVCMADEGYAGNNPRKLPSEAESLFREGRDE
;
A
#
# COMPACT_ATOMS: atom_id res chain seq x y z
N MET A 1 1.28 2.33 -5.06
CA MET A 1 2.75 2.19 -5.03
C MET A 1 3.49 3.53 -4.94
N LYS A 2 3.20 4.53 -5.78
CA LYS A 2 3.84 5.86 -5.69
C LYS A 2 3.75 6.51 -4.29
N GLU A 3 2.56 6.51 -3.71
CA GLU A 3 2.33 7.03 -2.35
C GLU A 3 3.08 6.25 -1.27
N PHE A 4 3.13 4.92 -1.40
CA PHE A 4 3.90 4.06 -0.50
C PHE A 4 5.40 4.42 -0.54
N LEU A 5 5.98 4.53 -1.75
CA LEU A 5 7.38 4.91 -1.93
C LEU A 5 7.69 6.32 -1.44
N GLY A 6 6.72 7.23 -1.52
CA GLY A 6 6.82 8.59 -0.97
C GLY A 6 6.58 8.68 0.55
N GLY A 7 6.39 7.55 1.25
CA GLY A 7 6.17 7.49 2.69
C GLY A 7 4.78 7.96 3.15
N VAL A 8 3.81 8.06 2.24
CA VAL A 8 2.44 8.54 2.55
C VAL A 8 1.53 7.39 2.97
N SER A 9 1.59 6.26 2.26
CA SER A 9 0.66 5.13 2.45
C SER A 9 1.38 3.91 3.05
N LEU A 10 1.73 3.98 4.34
CA LEU A 10 2.55 2.97 5.04
C LEU A 10 1.77 1.99 5.94
N GLN A 11 0.52 2.31 6.28
CA GLN A 11 -0.22 1.64 7.36
C GLN A 11 -0.27 0.11 7.22
N LEU A 12 -0.73 -0.42 6.07
CA LEU A 12 -0.84 -1.87 5.85
C LEU A 12 0.52 -2.59 5.91
N PRO A 13 1.57 -2.19 5.15
CA PRO A 13 2.90 -2.79 5.27
C PRO A 13 3.43 -2.83 6.71
N VAL A 14 3.26 -1.74 7.45
CA VAL A 14 3.73 -1.63 8.83
C VAL A 14 3.01 -2.62 9.74
N TYR A 15 1.70 -2.78 9.58
CA TYR A 15 0.92 -3.75 10.37
C TYR A 15 1.29 -5.19 10.06
N ILE A 16 1.49 -5.53 8.79
CA ILE A 16 1.93 -6.86 8.38
C ILE A 16 3.32 -7.16 8.98
N ALA A 17 4.26 -6.22 8.87
CA ALA A 17 5.61 -6.38 9.41
C ALA A 17 5.60 -6.53 10.95
N ALA A 18 4.80 -5.71 11.64
CA ALA A 18 4.64 -5.80 13.09
C ALA A 18 4.04 -7.13 13.53
N ALA A 19 2.97 -7.60 12.87
CA ALA A 19 2.35 -8.89 13.14
C ALA A 19 3.33 -10.04 12.91
N GLY A 20 4.08 -10.01 11.80
CA GLY A 20 5.11 -11.01 11.48
C GLY A 20 6.14 -11.15 12.60
N ARG A 21 6.72 -10.04 13.07
CA ARG A 21 7.71 -10.04 14.17
C ARG A 21 7.17 -10.61 15.46
N ILE A 22 5.91 -10.33 15.80
CA ILE A 22 5.28 -10.86 17.03
C ILE A 22 5.12 -12.38 16.93
N LEU A 23 4.67 -12.87 15.76
CA LEU A 23 4.43 -14.30 15.53
C LEU A 23 5.73 -15.10 15.45
N GLU A 24 6.77 -14.54 14.83
CA GLU A 24 8.12 -15.14 14.78
C GLU A 24 8.72 -15.29 16.18
N LYS A 25 8.61 -14.26 17.03
CA LYS A 25 9.03 -14.33 18.44
C LYS A 25 8.29 -15.43 19.22
N GLY A 26 7.06 -15.75 18.82
CA GLY A 26 6.27 -16.86 19.35
C GLY A 26 6.64 -18.24 18.77
N GLY A 27 7.69 -18.34 17.96
CA GLY A 27 8.17 -19.59 17.36
C GLY A 27 7.36 -20.05 16.15
N LYS A 28 6.48 -19.20 15.60
CA LYS A 28 5.71 -19.50 14.38
C LYS A 28 6.38 -18.88 13.17
N ASN A 29 6.78 -19.70 12.20
CA ASN A 29 7.26 -19.22 10.91
C ASN A 29 6.09 -19.11 9.94
N LEU A 30 5.45 -17.93 9.90
CA LEU A 30 4.28 -17.67 9.07
C LEU A 30 4.63 -16.73 7.93
N LYS A 31 4.14 -17.02 6.73
CA LYS A 31 4.29 -16.16 5.56
C LYS A 31 3.05 -15.28 5.38
N PRO A 32 3.19 -13.97 5.12
CA PRO A 32 2.04 -13.11 4.92
C PRO A 32 1.34 -13.43 3.60
N ALA A 33 0.04 -13.70 3.66
CA ALA A 33 -0.81 -13.82 2.46
C ALA A 33 -1.24 -12.46 1.90
N GLY A 34 -1.33 -11.44 2.76
CA GLY A 34 -1.75 -10.11 2.37
C GLY A 34 -2.25 -9.27 3.54
N GLY A 35 -2.72 -8.07 3.21
CA GLY A 35 -3.41 -7.17 4.14
C GLY A 35 -4.37 -6.27 3.37
N TYR A 36 -5.54 -6.02 3.95
CA TYR A 36 -6.68 -5.49 3.22
C TYR A 36 -7.42 -4.41 4.00
N TYR A 37 -8.00 -3.46 3.27
CA TYR A 37 -8.98 -2.51 3.78
C TYR A 37 -10.38 -3.00 3.43
N MET A 38 -11.22 -3.08 4.47
CA MET A 38 -12.65 -3.33 4.33
C MET A 38 -13.39 -1.99 4.39
N ARG A 39 -14.24 -1.74 3.40
CA ARG A 39 -15.12 -0.58 3.41
C ARG A 39 -16.25 -0.82 4.40
N ILE A 40 -16.47 0.11 5.32
CA ILE A 40 -17.58 0.07 6.27
C ILE A 40 -18.61 1.12 5.86
N GLY A 41 -19.87 0.70 5.72
CA GLY A 41 -21.00 1.55 5.35
C GLY A 41 -21.61 1.19 4.00
N ASP A 42 -22.85 1.62 3.80
CA ASP A 42 -23.61 1.31 2.59
C ASP A 42 -23.04 2.10 1.40
N GLY A 43 -22.62 1.38 0.36
CA GLY A 43 -22.37 1.97 -0.96
C GLY A 43 -23.70 2.30 -1.63
N TYR A 44 -23.84 3.52 -2.16
CA TYR A 44 -24.95 3.83 -3.06
C TYR A 44 -24.63 3.22 -4.43
N ALA A 45 -24.97 1.95 -4.61
CA ALA A 45 -24.80 1.22 -5.85
C ALA A 45 -26.12 1.16 -6.64
N GLN A 46 -26.04 1.09 -7.96
CA GLN A 46 -27.21 1.00 -8.84
C GLN A 46 -27.70 -0.44 -9.02
N SER A 47 -26.92 -1.44 -8.61
CA SER A 47 -27.27 -2.86 -8.68
C SER A 47 -26.63 -3.69 -7.55
N GLU A 48 -27.17 -4.88 -7.26
CA GLU A 48 -26.57 -5.85 -6.34
C GLU A 48 -25.14 -6.26 -6.75
N GLU A 49 -24.89 -6.42 -8.05
CA GLU A 49 -23.54 -6.73 -8.56
C GLU A 49 -22.52 -5.61 -8.26
N GLU A 50 -22.96 -4.35 -8.30
CA GLU A 50 -22.11 -3.23 -7.90
C GLU A 50 -21.87 -3.20 -6.39
N ILE A 51 -22.88 -3.51 -5.57
CA ILE A 51 -22.72 -3.64 -4.12
C ILE A 51 -21.66 -4.69 -3.79
N ASP A 52 -21.78 -5.88 -4.37
CA ASP A 52 -20.85 -6.99 -4.13
C ASP A 52 -19.43 -6.63 -4.58
N LYS A 53 -19.30 -5.92 -5.69
CA LYS A 53 -17.99 -5.46 -6.18
C LYS A 53 -17.37 -4.40 -5.27
N GLU A 54 -18.16 -3.44 -4.78
CA GLU A 54 -17.68 -2.40 -3.86
C GLU A 54 -17.36 -2.94 -2.46
N ALA A 55 -17.99 -4.04 -2.06
CA ALA A 55 -17.72 -4.71 -0.80
C ALA A 55 -16.38 -5.48 -0.80
N ARG A 56 -15.82 -5.79 -1.98
CA ARG A 56 -14.54 -6.51 -2.08
C ARG A 56 -13.42 -5.68 -1.49
N MET A 57 -12.64 -6.32 -0.63
CA MET A 57 -11.54 -5.68 0.04
C MET A 57 -10.38 -5.42 -0.94
N SER A 58 -9.75 -4.26 -0.79
CA SER A 58 -8.59 -3.86 -1.59
C SER A 58 -7.35 -3.78 -0.69
N GLY A 59 -6.17 -4.11 -1.24
CA GLY A 59 -4.96 -4.13 -0.43
C GLY A 59 -3.77 -4.76 -1.14
N LEU A 60 -2.89 -5.38 -0.36
CA LEU A 60 -1.70 -6.08 -0.79
C LEU A 60 -1.95 -7.58 -0.70
N SER A 61 -1.69 -8.32 -1.76
CA SER A 61 -1.82 -9.78 -1.80
C SER A 61 -0.51 -10.44 -2.20
N VAL A 62 -0.28 -11.67 -1.74
CA VAL A 62 0.77 -12.53 -2.27
C VAL A 62 0.30 -13.19 -3.57
N ASP A 63 1.21 -13.45 -4.49
CA ASP A 63 1.00 -14.25 -5.70
C ASP A 63 0.98 -15.75 -5.37
N ASP A 64 -0.01 -16.16 -4.56
CA ASP A 64 -0.24 -17.54 -4.14
C ASP A 64 -1.75 -17.81 -4.10
N VAL A 65 -2.26 -18.49 -5.12
CA VAL A 65 -3.68 -18.77 -5.29
C VAL A 65 -4.22 -19.66 -4.16
N GLU A 66 -3.41 -20.58 -3.63
CA GLU A 66 -3.83 -21.47 -2.55
C GLU A 66 -4.03 -20.67 -1.26
N ALA A 67 -3.06 -19.82 -0.90
CA ALA A 67 -3.15 -18.95 0.26
C ALA A 67 -4.34 -17.98 0.17
N LEU A 68 -4.60 -17.41 -1.01
CA LEU A 68 -5.73 -16.51 -1.24
C LEU A 68 -7.08 -17.25 -1.23
N SER A 69 -7.12 -18.49 -1.72
CA SER A 69 -8.33 -19.32 -1.70
C SER A 69 -8.71 -19.76 -0.28
N ALA A 70 -7.73 -19.86 0.63
CA ALA A 70 -8.00 -20.07 2.05
C ALA A 70 -8.64 -18.82 2.72
N LEU A 71 -8.44 -17.63 2.16
CA LEU A 71 -9.02 -16.37 2.64
C LEU A 71 -10.39 -16.09 2.01
N SER A 72 -10.55 -16.36 0.72
CA SER A 72 -11.76 -16.03 -0.04
C SER A 72 -12.10 -17.13 -1.03
N ALA A 73 -13.37 -17.53 -1.06
CA ALA A 73 -13.88 -18.39 -2.13
C ALA A 73 -13.77 -17.68 -3.50
N VAL A 74 -13.65 -18.49 -4.55
CA VAL A 74 -13.68 -18.06 -5.95
C VAL A 74 -15.07 -18.38 -6.53
N GLY A 75 -15.73 -17.37 -7.09
CA GLY A 75 -17.02 -17.53 -7.77
C GLY A 75 -16.88 -18.22 -9.13
N GLU A 76 -18.02 -18.59 -9.72
CA GLU A 76 -18.08 -19.22 -11.04
C GLU A 76 -17.56 -18.30 -12.16
N ASP A 77 -17.61 -16.99 -11.94
CA ASP A 77 -17.08 -15.94 -12.81
C ASP A 77 -15.54 -15.80 -12.73
N GLY A 78 -14.89 -16.59 -11.87
CA GLY A 78 -13.45 -16.55 -11.62
C GLY A 78 -13.00 -15.42 -10.70
N ASN A 79 -13.91 -14.63 -10.13
CA ASN A 79 -13.57 -13.58 -9.18
C ASN A 79 -13.49 -14.13 -7.75
N PHE A 80 -12.60 -13.57 -6.94
CA PHE A 80 -12.67 -13.78 -5.51
C PHE A 80 -13.87 -13.02 -4.93
N GLN A 81 -14.59 -13.65 -3.99
CA GLN A 81 -15.80 -13.07 -3.39
C GLN A 81 -15.48 -11.93 -2.41
N ALA A 82 -14.40 -12.05 -1.62
CA ALA A 82 -14.09 -11.09 -0.55
C ALA A 82 -12.92 -10.14 -0.87
N ILE A 83 -12.08 -10.46 -1.86
CA ILE A 83 -10.91 -9.65 -2.25
C ILE A 83 -11.02 -9.22 -3.72
N ASP A 84 -10.54 -8.02 -4.04
CA ASP A 84 -10.60 -7.44 -5.39
C ASP A 84 -9.50 -7.99 -6.31
N LEU A 85 -9.57 -9.30 -6.54
CA LEU A 85 -8.73 -10.10 -7.44
C LEU A 85 -9.58 -11.07 -8.26
N SER A 86 -9.01 -11.55 -9.37
CA SER A 86 -9.65 -12.53 -10.26
C SER A 86 -8.63 -13.53 -10.79
N LEU A 87 -9.11 -14.73 -11.11
CA LEU A 87 -8.35 -15.77 -11.78
C LEU A 87 -8.59 -15.71 -13.29
N THR A 88 -7.55 -16.04 -14.03
CA THR A 88 -7.63 -16.34 -15.47
C THR A 88 -8.22 -17.73 -15.68
N LYS A 89 -8.57 -18.05 -16.93
CA LYS A 89 -9.01 -19.40 -17.33
C LYS A 89 -8.00 -20.52 -16.99
N ASN A 90 -6.73 -20.16 -16.82
CA ASN A 90 -5.66 -21.09 -16.50
C ASN A 90 -5.42 -21.21 -14.97
N GLY A 91 -6.24 -20.57 -14.15
CA GLY A 91 -6.13 -20.61 -12.68
C GLY A 91 -5.10 -19.66 -12.07
N ALA A 92 -4.33 -18.92 -12.89
CA ALA A 92 -3.39 -17.91 -12.40
C ALA A 92 -4.10 -16.58 -12.09
N LEU A 93 -3.53 -15.76 -11.19
CA LEU A 93 -4.00 -14.39 -10.93
C LEU A 93 -3.99 -13.55 -12.23
N ASN A 94 -5.02 -12.72 -12.39
CA ASN A 94 -5.17 -11.88 -13.58
C ASN A 94 -4.10 -10.78 -13.61
N GLY A 95 -3.20 -10.85 -14.60
CA GLY A 95 -2.10 -9.89 -14.78
C GLY A 95 -2.55 -8.42 -14.90
N LYS A 96 -3.81 -8.15 -15.28
CA LYS A 96 -4.36 -6.78 -15.26
C LYS A 96 -4.43 -6.17 -13.85
N GLN A 97 -4.37 -7.00 -12.81
CA GLN A 97 -4.41 -6.62 -11.40
C GLN A 97 -3.02 -6.70 -10.74
N LYS A 98 -1.92 -6.74 -11.51
CA LYS A 98 -0.55 -6.91 -10.98
C LYS A 98 -0.13 -5.83 -9.96
N SER A 99 -0.79 -4.68 -9.94
CA SER A 99 -0.59 -3.65 -8.91
C SER A 99 -1.11 -4.03 -7.52
N LYS A 100 -1.88 -5.12 -7.39
CA LYS A 100 -2.54 -5.59 -6.15
C LYS A 100 -1.93 -6.87 -5.59
N PHE A 101 -1.07 -7.56 -6.34
CA PHE A 101 -0.45 -8.82 -5.92
C PHE A 101 1.04 -8.88 -6.25
N PHE A 102 1.79 -9.49 -5.34
CA PHE A 102 3.26 -9.46 -5.32
C PHE A 102 3.78 -10.86 -5.04
N SER A 103 4.86 -11.27 -5.68
CA SER A 103 5.57 -12.48 -5.28
C SER A 103 5.98 -12.39 -3.81
N ALA A 104 6.30 -13.52 -3.17
CA ALA A 104 6.76 -13.51 -1.78
C ALA A 104 7.99 -12.61 -1.57
N GLY A 105 8.90 -12.56 -2.55
CA GLY A 105 10.07 -11.68 -2.52
C GLY A 105 9.71 -10.21 -2.70
N GLU A 106 8.82 -9.88 -3.64
CA GLU A 106 8.31 -8.52 -3.83
C GLU A 106 7.57 -8.02 -2.57
N LEU A 107 6.74 -8.87 -1.95
CA LEU A 107 6.03 -8.52 -0.73
C LEU A 107 7.01 -8.29 0.42
N LYS A 108 8.03 -9.14 0.57
CA LYS A 108 9.11 -8.94 1.55
C LYS A 108 9.82 -7.60 1.34
N ALA A 109 10.18 -7.26 0.11
CA ALA A 109 10.84 -5.99 -0.22
C ALA A 109 9.94 -4.77 0.11
N ILE A 110 8.62 -4.88 -0.08
CA ILE A 110 7.67 -3.85 0.37
C ILE A 110 7.73 -3.68 1.89
N LEU A 111 7.73 -4.77 2.67
CA LEU A 111 7.78 -4.68 4.13
C LEU A 111 9.11 -4.07 4.61
N GLU A 112 10.23 -4.48 4.03
CA GLU A 112 11.56 -3.94 4.36
C GLU A 112 11.70 -2.46 3.99
N ARG A 113 11.13 -2.04 2.84
CA ARG A 113 11.11 -0.62 2.48
C ARG A 113 10.23 0.20 3.41
N ALA A 114 9.13 -0.35 3.91
CA ALA A 114 8.30 0.33 4.91
C ALA A 114 9.10 0.61 6.19
N ASP A 115 9.89 -0.37 6.64
CA ASP A 115 10.79 -0.19 7.79
C ASP A 115 11.88 0.86 7.53
N ALA A 116 12.47 0.86 6.33
CA ALA A 116 13.46 1.86 5.94
C ALA A 116 12.87 3.29 5.96
N LEU A 117 11.68 3.47 5.39
CA LEU A 117 10.98 4.76 5.40
C LEU A 117 10.66 5.24 6.83
N ILE A 118 10.31 4.34 7.74
CA ILE A 118 10.12 4.68 9.16
C ILE A 118 11.42 5.16 9.80
N ARG A 119 12.54 4.47 9.54
CA ARG A 119 13.86 4.86 10.07
C ARG A 119 14.30 6.22 9.53
N GLU A 120 14.20 6.43 8.23
CA GLU A 120 14.48 7.70 7.56
C GLU A 120 13.64 8.84 8.20
N ALA A 121 12.34 8.62 8.40
CA ALA A 121 11.47 9.59 9.05
C ALA A 121 11.87 9.88 10.51
N ALA A 122 12.23 8.84 11.28
CA ALA A 122 12.68 9.02 12.66
C ALA A 122 13.99 9.81 12.73
N GLU A 123 14.96 9.53 11.87
CA GLU A 123 16.23 10.24 11.79
C GLU A 123 16.03 11.73 11.49
N MET A 124 15.14 12.07 10.54
CA MET A 124 14.78 13.47 10.26
C MET A 124 14.11 14.17 11.46
N ILE A 125 13.24 13.46 12.19
CA ILE A 125 12.64 14.00 13.42
C ILE A 125 13.71 14.26 14.49
N TYR A 126 14.62 13.30 14.70
CA TYR A 126 15.69 13.42 15.71
C TYR A 126 16.75 14.46 15.36
N SER A 127 16.97 14.72 14.07
CA SER A 127 17.89 15.78 13.63
C SER A 127 17.31 17.19 13.79
N GLY A 128 16.00 17.30 14.05
CA GLY A 128 15.30 18.58 14.15
C GLY A 128 14.96 19.18 12.78
N ASP A 129 14.80 18.36 11.74
CA ASP A 129 14.34 18.84 10.44
C ASP A 129 12.88 19.34 10.54
N THR A 130 12.69 20.64 10.33
CA THR A 130 11.39 21.32 10.30
C THR A 130 11.12 21.97 8.94
N SER A 131 11.71 21.44 7.86
CA SER A 131 11.51 21.96 6.51
C SER A 131 10.05 21.91 6.06
N ILE A 132 9.63 22.94 5.30
CA ILE A 132 8.26 23.04 4.79
C ILE A 132 8.25 22.40 3.40
N SER A 133 8.03 21.08 3.36
CA SER A 133 8.00 20.30 2.12
C SER A 133 6.69 19.53 1.93
N PRO A 134 5.58 20.24 1.59
CA PRO A 134 4.30 19.59 1.36
C PRO A 134 4.40 18.64 0.17
N VAL A 135 3.75 17.49 0.27
CA VAL A 135 3.66 16.54 -0.83
C VAL A 135 2.54 16.94 -1.80
N CYS A 136 2.86 16.97 -3.08
CA CYS A 136 1.94 17.33 -4.15
C CYS A 136 1.54 16.10 -4.97
N GLY A 137 0.30 16.09 -5.46
CA GLY A 137 -0.22 15.08 -6.38
C GLY A 137 -0.59 13.73 -5.75
N ILE A 138 -1.00 13.70 -4.47
CA ILE A 138 -1.66 12.52 -3.88
C ILE A 138 -3.07 12.45 -4.45
N ASN A 139 -3.36 11.46 -5.31
CA ASN A 139 -4.68 11.31 -5.95
C ASN A 139 -5.19 12.61 -6.63
N GLY A 140 -4.28 13.43 -7.16
CA GLY A 140 -4.61 14.72 -7.78
C GLY A 140 -4.88 15.86 -6.79
N ALA A 141 -4.66 15.63 -5.49
CA ALA A 141 -4.76 16.63 -4.42
C ALA A 141 -3.39 16.92 -3.79
N ASP A 142 -3.25 18.13 -3.27
CA ASP A 142 -2.07 18.56 -2.52
C ASP A 142 -2.32 18.42 -1.02
N ALA A 143 -1.31 18.01 -0.25
CA ALA A 143 -1.44 17.82 1.20
C ALA A 143 -1.94 19.08 1.93
N CYS A 144 -1.65 20.27 1.40
CA CYS A 144 -2.10 21.55 1.94
C CYS A 144 -3.64 21.67 1.99
N GLY A 145 -4.38 20.99 1.11
CA GLY A 145 -5.84 21.03 1.11
C GLY A 145 -6.50 20.40 2.34
N TYR A 146 -5.77 19.58 3.08
CA TYR A 146 -6.24 18.88 4.29
C TYR A 146 -5.51 19.33 5.57
N CYS A 147 -4.59 20.29 5.48
CA CYS A 147 -3.72 20.69 6.58
C CYS A 147 -4.24 21.93 7.32
N ASP A 148 -4.60 21.78 8.59
CA ASP A 148 -5.07 22.90 9.43
C ASP A 148 -3.98 23.92 9.78
N TYR A 149 -2.70 23.59 9.55
CA TYR A 149 -1.55 24.43 9.89
C TYR A 149 -1.14 25.40 8.78
N GLY A 150 -1.95 25.56 7.72
CA GLY A 150 -1.63 26.43 6.59
C GLY A 150 -1.35 27.90 6.99
N SER A 151 -2.10 28.42 7.97
CA SER A 151 -1.89 29.78 8.51
C SER A 151 -0.63 29.93 9.36
N VAL A 152 -0.05 28.82 9.83
CA VAL A 152 1.16 28.80 10.66
C VAL A 152 2.40 28.64 9.78
N CYS A 153 2.38 27.69 8.84
CA CYS A 153 3.55 27.41 8.01
C CYS A 153 3.81 28.52 6.98
N MET A 154 2.76 29.21 6.51
CA MET A 154 2.85 30.27 5.50
C MET A 154 3.69 29.83 4.28
N ALA A 155 3.50 28.58 3.83
CA ALA A 155 4.28 27.98 2.76
C ALA A 155 4.26 28.85 1.49
N ASP A 156 5.45 29.24 1.04
CA ASP A 156 5.65 30.11 -0.12
C ASP A 156 7.00 29.74 -0.76
N GLU A 157 6.95 29.29 -2.02
CA GLU A 157 8.10 28.84 -2.82
C GLU A 157 9.14 29.94 -3.07
N GLY A 158 8.79 31.21 -2.83
CA GLY A 158 9.73 32.33 -2.86
C GLY A 158 10.76 32.32 -1.73
N TYR A 159 10.54 31.54 -0.66
CA TYR A 159 11.47 31.42 0.47
C TYR A 159 12.29 30.13 0.42
N ALA A 160 13.57 30.25 0.77
CA ALA A 160 14.47 29.10 0.84
C ALA A 160 13.98 28.07 1.88
N GLY A 161 13.89 26.81 1.48
CA GLY A 161 13.42 25.71 2.33
C GLY A 161 11.93 25.37 2.19
N ASN A 162 11.18 26.16 1.41
CA ASN A 162 9.76 25.95 1.14
C ASN A 162 9.54 25.29 -0.23
N ASN A 163 10.03 24.07 -0.40
CA ASN A 163 9.95 23.38 -1.69
C ASN A 163 8.94 22.23 -1.62
N PRO A 164 7.87 22.25 -2.43
CA PRO A 164 6.96 21.11 -2.51
C PRO A 164 7.70 19.88 -3.04
N ARG A 165 7.42 18.71 -2.46
CA ARG A 165 7.98 17.44 -2.92
C ARG A 165 6.99 16.71 -3.80
N LYS A 166 7.47 16.20 -4.93
CA LYS A 166 6.70 15.31 -5.81
C LYS A 166 6.87 13.87 -5.36
N LEU A 167 5.81 13.09 -5.48
CA LEU A 167 5.89 11.65 -5.26
C LEU A 167 6.84 11.01 -6.29
N PRO A 168 7.57 9.95 -5.92
CA PRO A 168 8.40 9.20 -6.86
C PRO A 168 7.59 8.74 -8.07
N SER A 169 8.14 8.94 -9.28
CA SER A 169 7.46 8.62 -10.54
C SER A 169 7.42 7.12 -10.83
N GLU A 170 8.36 6.34 -10.30
CA GLU A 170 8.56 4.94 -10.67
C GLU A 170 8.53 4.00 -9.46
N ALA A 171 7.73 2.93 -9.60
CA ALA A 171 7.71 1.79 -8.70
C ALA A 171 8.78 0.75 -9.00
N GLU A 172 9.34 0.79 -10.23
CA GLU A 172 10.27 -0.21 -10.73
C GLU A 172 11.61 -0.24 -10.00
N SER A 173 12.00 0.85 -9.34
CA SER A 173 13.22 0.89 -8.53
C SER A 173 13.18 -0.09 -7.36
N LEU A 174 12.00 -0.33 -6.76
CA LEU A 174 11.86 -1.22 -5.61
C LEU A 174 12.10 -2.70 -5.95
N PHE A 175 11.76 -3.12 -7.17
CA PHE A 175 11.78 -4.52 -7.61
C PHE A 175 12.89 -4.83 -8.62
N ARG A 176 13.81 -3.88 -8.84
CA ARG A 176 15.01 -4.06 -9.66
C ARG A 176 16.17 -4.67 -8.88
N GLU A 177 16.29 -4.37 -7.59
CA GLU A 177 17.40 -4.84 -6.74
C GLU A 177 17.25 -6.32 -6.28
N GLY A 178 16.09 -6.95 -6.50
CA GLY A 178 15.81 -8.34 -6.09
C GLY A 178 15.78 -9.37 -7.23
N ARG A 179 16.31 -9.05 -8.42
CA ARG A 179 16.33 -9.95 -9.59
C ARG A 179 17.69 -10.62 -9.87
N ASP A 180 18.70 -10.34 -9.05
CA ASP A 180 20.08 -10.83 -9.22
C ASP A 180 20.54 -11.82 -8.12
N GLU A 181 19.61 -12.57 -7.50
CA GLU A 181 19.94 -13.73 -6.64
C GLU A 181 19.09 -14.96 -6.98
#